data_AF-A0AAP1WHA6-F1
#
_entry.id   AF-A0AAP1WHA6-F1
#
_cell.length_a   1.000
_cell.length_b   1.000
_cell.length_c   1.000
_cell.angle_alpha   90.00
_cell.angle_beta   90.00
_cell.angle_gamma   90.00
#
_symmetry.space_group_name_H-M   'P 1'
#
loop_
_entity.id
_entity.type
_entity.pdbx_description
1 polymer ?
#
loop_
_entity_poly.entity_id
_entity_poly.type
_entity_poly.pdbx_seq_one_letter_code
_entity_poly.pdbx_strand_id
1 'polypeptide(L)' 'MTTILENLKLYFQNNSKEQIKKDWSESEKYNGIGPKIDDFIEQTIYHHKIKNNKDFWEITSLNNITKNPKFTSDFLFKLA' A
#
# COMPACT_ATOMS: atom_id res chain seq x y z
N MET A 1 -15.77 -0.22 -20.97
CA MET A 1 -14.86 0.50 -20.06
C MET A 1 -13.47 0.33 -20.65
N THR A 2 -12.84 1.38 -21.14
CA THR A 2 -11.47 1.26 -21.66
C THR A 2 -10.50 1.19 -20.49
N THR A 3 -9.51 0.31 -20.58
CA THR A 3 -8.47 0.18 -19.56
C THR A 3 -7.50 1.37 -19.63
N ILE A 4 -6.74 1.59 -18.57
CA ILE A 4 -5.74 2.66 -18.56
C ILE A 4 -4.66 2.45 -19.65
N LEU A 5 -4.34 1.20 -19.97
CA LEU A 5 -3.38 0.85 -21.03
C LEU A 5 -3.95 1.12 -22.43
N GLU A 6 -5.25 0.88 -22.64
CA GLU A 6 -5.93 1.22 -23.88
C GLU A 6 -5.99 2.73 -24.10
N ASN A 7 -6.30 3.50 -23.05
CA ASN A 7 -6.30 4.95 -23.13
C ASN A 7 -4.89 5.50 -23.42
N LEU A 8 -3.85 4.92 -22.81
CA LEU A 8 -2.45 5.27 -23.08
C LEU A 8 -2.07 4.96 -24.53
N LYS A 9 -2.48 3.79 -25.05
CA LYS A 9 -2.27 3.42 -26.45
C LYS A 9 -2.96 4.41 -27.40
N LEU A 10 -4.22 4.75 -27.15
CA LEU A 10 -4.97 5.71 -27.96
C LEU A 10 -4.31 7.09 -27.94
N TYR A 11 -3.79 7.53 -26.78
CA TYR A 11 -3.03 8.77 -26.67
C TYR A 11 -1.81 8.76 -27.60
N PHE A 12 -0.99 7.70 -27.59
CA PHE A 12 0.18 7.62 -28.48
C PHE A 12 -0.18 7.51 -29.97
N GLN A 13 -1.33 6.91 -30.30
CA GLN A 13 -1.79 6.78 -31.69
C GLN A 13 -2.37 8.08 -32.24
N ASN A 14 -3.02 8.89 -31.39
CA ASN A 14 -3.76 10.07 -31.83
C ASN A 14 -2.95 11.37 -31.73
N ASN A 15 -1.80 11.37 -31.05
CA ASN A 15 -0.97 12.56 -30.85
C ASN A 15 0.30 12.50 -31.70
N SER A 16 0.79 13.67 -32.11
CA SER A 16 2.07 13.78 -32.80
C SER A 16 3.23 13.58 -31.83
N LYS A 17 4.40 13.22 -32.38
CA LYS A 17 5.62 13.00 -31.61
C LYS A 17 6.06 14.27 -30.87
N GLU A 18 5.83 15.44 -31.47
CA GLU A 18 6.15 16.75 -30.90
C GLU A 18 5.27 17.04 -29.68
N GLN A 19 3.97 16.76 -29.78
CA GLN A 19 3.02 16.94 -28.68
C GLN A 19 3.38 16.02 -27.51
N ILE A 20 3.66 14.74 -27.78
CA ILE A 20 4.09 13.78 -26.75
C ILE A 20 5.35 14.28 -26.03
N LYS A 21 6.34 14.78 -26.78
CA LYS A 21 7.58 15.28 -26.21
C LYS A 21 7.36 16.51 -25.31
N LYS A 22 6.47 17.42 -25.73
CA LYS A 22 6.08 18.59 -24.95
C LYS A 22 5.41 18.16 -23.64
N ASP A 23 4.43 17.27 -23.72
CA ASP A 23 3.68 16.79 -22.55
C ASP A 23 4.59 16.04 -21.55
N TRP A 24 5.59 15.30 -22.06
CA TRP A 24 6.58 14.62 -21.23
C TRP A 24 7.54 15.61 -20.54
N SER A 25 7.92 16.69 -21.23
CA SER A 25 8.74 17.73 -20.61
C SER A 25 7.98 18.48 -19.52
N GLU A 26 6.68 18.70 -19.69
CA GLU A 26 5.84 19.33 -18.68
C GLU A 26 5.62 18.44 -17.45
N SER A 27 5.66 17.12 -17.59
CA SER A 27 5.51 16.17 -16.49
C SER A 27 6.79 15.92 -15.70
N GLU A 28 7.96 16.25 -16.25
CA GLU A 28 9.28 16.01 -15.65
C GLU A 28 9.43 16.65 -14.26
N LYS A 29 8.80 17.80 -14.01
CA LYS A 29 8.77 18.47 -12.70
C LYS A 29 8.18 17.60 -11.58
N TYR A 30 7.39 16.58 -11.91
CA TYR A 30 6.77 15.69 -10.94
C TYR A 30 7.59 14.43 -10.67
N ASN A 31 8.67 14.16 -11.41
CA ASN A 31 9.49 12.95 -11.24
C ASN A 31 10.10 12.80 -9.83
N GLY A 32 10.32 13.92 -9.13
CA GLY A 32 10.83 13.94 -7.76
C GLY A 32 9.74 14.01 -6.68
N ILE A 33 8.45 13.99 -7.06
CA ILE A 33 7.33 14.22 -6.16
C ILE A 33 6.51 12.93 -6.05
N GLY A 34 6.43 12.39 -4.83
CA GLY A 34 5.62 11.22 -4.53
C GLY A 34 6.37 9.88 -4.63
N PRO A 35 5.66 8.76 -4.44
CA PRO A 35 6.24 7.44 -4.52
C PRO A 35 6.68 7.14 -5.95
N LYS A 36 7.80 6.43 -6.09
CA LYS A 36 8.21 5.94 -7.42
C LYS A 36 7.24 4.85 -7.86
N ILE A 37 7.08 4.71 -9.17
CA ILE A 37 6.24 3.65 -9.76
C ILE A 37 6.74 2.27 -9.30
N ASP A 38 8.07 2.10 -9.21
CA ASP A 38 8.69 0.87 -8.73
C ASP A 38 8.25 0.56 -7.29
N ASP A 39 8.35 1.54 -6.39
CA ASP A 39 7.90 1.41 -4.99
C ASP A 39 6.42 1.03 -4.92
N PHE A 40 5.58 1.67 -5.74
CA PHE A 40 4.15 1.38 -5.79
C PHE A 40 3.86 -0.06 -6.25
N ILE A 41 4.57 -0.55 -7.27
CA ILE A 41 4.43 -1.92 -7.79
C ILE A 41 4.85 -2.92 -6.71
N GLU A 42 6.01 -2.70 -6.08
CA GLU A 42 6.49 -3.56 -4.99
C GLU A 42 5.49 -3.64 -3.83
N GLN A 43 4.97 -2.50 -3.39
CA GLN A 43 3.95 -2.43 -2.34
C GLN A 43 2.65 -3.13 -2.74
N THR A 44 2.22 -2.99 -3.98
CA THR A 44 1.01 -3.65 -4.49
C THR A 44 1.17 -5.18 -4.48
N ILE A 45 2.33 -5.68 -4.93
CA ILE A 45 2.65 -7.12 -4.90
C ILE A 45 2.69 -7.62 -3.45
N TYR A 46 3.35 -6.88 -2.56
CA TYR A 46 3.44 -7.22 -1.14
C TYR A 46 2.04 -7.29 -0.49
N HIS A 47 1.21 -6.27 -0.72
CA HIS A 47 -0.16 -6.24 -0.22
C HIS A 47 -0.98 -7.43 -0.73
N HIS A 48 -0.88 -7.75 -2.02
CA HIS A 48 -1.57 -8.90 -2.61
C HIS A 48 -1.13 -10.22 -1.96
N LYS A 49 0.17 -10.38 -1.68
CA LYS A 49 0.70 -11.56 -0.97
C LYS A 49 0.15 -11.68 0.45
N ILE A 50 0.13 -10.59 1.22
CA ILE A 50 -0.45 -10.59 2.58
C ILE A 50 -1.92 -10.93 2.53
N LYS A 51 -2.70 -10.25 1.68
CA LYS A 51 -4.15 -10.43 1.61
C LYS A 51 -4.55 -11.87 1.32
N ASN A 52 -3.76 -12.57 0.51
CA ASN A 52 -4.03 -13.96 0.15
C ASN A 52 -3.43 -14.97 1.14
N ASN A 53 -2.63 -14.53 2.10
CA ASN A 53 -2.07 -15.37 3.14
C ASN A 53 -3.01 -15.36 4.37
N LYS A 54 -3.85 -16.40 4.47
CA LYS A 54 -4.84 -16.56 5.56
C LYS A 54 -4.19 -16.70 6.94
N ASP A 55 -2.90 -17.05 6.99
CA ASP A 55 -2.24 -17.49 8.22
C ASP A 55 -1.44 -16.35 8.89
N PHE A 56 -1.40 -15.15 8.30
CA PHE A 56 -0.54 -14.06 8.78
C PHE A 56 -0.96 -13.47 10.14
N TRP A 57 -2.23 -13.67 10.53
CA TRP A 57 -2.79 -13.21 11.81
C TRP A 57 -3.55 -14.33 12.54
N GLU A 58 -3.20 -15.60 12.33
CA GLU A 58 -3.63 -16.62 13.29
C GLU A 58 -2.90 -16.34 14.61
N ILE A 59 -3.58 -15.61 15.50
CA ILE A 59 -3.20 -15.55 16.90
C ILE A 59 -3.39 -16.98 17.42
N THR A 60 -2.34 -17.78 17.37
CA THR A 60 -2.30 -19.12 17.98
C THR A 60 -2.18 -18.98 19.50
N SER A 61 -3.03 -18.18 20.13
CA SER A 61 -3.20 -18.15 21.59
C SER A 61 -4.07 -19.33 22.04
N LEU A 62 -3.96 -20.49 21.38
CA LEU A 62 -4.74 -21.67 21.74
C LEU A 62 -4.13 -22.44 22.93
N ASN A 63 -2.88 -22.15 23.33
CA ASN A 63 -2.19 -22.97 24.33
C ASN A 63 -1.63 -22.28 25.57
N ASN A 64 -1.94 -21.00 25.83
CA ASN A 64 -1.66 -20.41 27.14
C ASN A 64 -2.70 -19.34 27.46
N ILE A 65 -3.93 -19.74 27.79
CA ILE A 65 -4.76 -18.93 28.68
C ILE A 65 -3.99 -18.86 29.99
N THR A 66 -3.15 -17.83 30.15
CA THR A 66 -2.67 -17.41 31.46
C THR A 66 -3.93 -17.18 32.29
N LYS A 67 -4.27 -18.14 33.15
CA LYS A 67 -5.26 -17.92 34.21
C LYS A 67 -4.83 -16.62 34.88
N ASN A 68 -5.74 -15.64 34.93
CA ASN A 68 -5.50 -14.37 35.58
C ASN A 68 -4.79 -14.66 36.92
N PRO A 69 -3.53 -14.22 37.13
CA PRO A 69 -2.88 -14.46 38.40
C PRO A 69 -3.80 -13.92 39.49
N LYS A 70 -3.96 -14.65 40.61
CA LYS A 70 -4.78 -14.21 41.76
C LYS A 70 -4.31 -12.88 42.38
N PHE A 71 -3.29 -12.26 41.80
CA PHE A 71 -2.80 -10.95 42.16
C PHE A 71 -3.54 -9.92 41.33
N THR A 72 -4.48 -9.23 41.97
CA THR A 72 -4.96 -7.94 41.49
C THR A 72 -3.76 -7.03 41.42
N SER A 73 -3.32 -6.71 40.21
CA SER A 73 -2.30 -5.70 40.00
C SER A 73 -2.80 -4.39 40.64
N ASP A 74 -2.11 -3.92 41.67
CA ASP A 74 -2.37 -2.68 42.43
C ASP A 74 -2.18 -1.41 41.58
N PHE A 75 -2.59 -1.43 40.31
CA PHE A 75 -2.83 -0.22 39.52
C PHE A 75 -4.18 0.41 39.92
N LEU A 76 -4.39 0.59 41.22
CA LEU A 76 -5.29 1.61 41.71
C LEU A 76 -4.49 2.90 41.71
N PHE A 77 -4.73 3.74 40.70
CA PHE A 77 -4.40 5.15 40.80
C PHE A 77 -5.01 5.66 42.11
N LYS A 78 -4.16 6.06 43.05
CA LYS A 78 -4.59 6.94 44.14
C LYS A 78 -5.04 8.25 43.48
N LEU A 79 -6.35 8.38 43.28
CA LEU A 79 -6.97 9.69 43.18
C LEU A 79 -6.76 10.35 44.55
N ALA A 80 -5.97 11.41 44.54
CA ALA A 80 -5.83 12.35 45.64
C ALA A 80 -7.17 13.06 45.90
#